data_AF-A0AA37L034-F1
#
_entry.id   AF-A0AA37L034-F1
#
_cell.length_a   1.000
_cell.length_b   1.000
_cell.length_c   1.000
_cell.angle_alpha   90.00
_cell.angle_beta   90.00
_cell.angle_gamma   90.00
#
_symmetry.space_group_name_H-M   'P 1'
#
loop_
_entity.id
_entity.type
_entity.pdbx_description
1 polymer ?
#
loop_
_entity_poly.entity_id
_entity_poly.type
_entity_poly.pdbx_seq_one_letter_code
_entity_poly.pdbx_strand_id
1 'polypeptide(L)'
;MASTINTNIASLNAQRNLGMSAASLTTTMQRLSSGLRVNSAKDDAAGLAIAERMNTQVKGLAVASRNANDGISLAQTAEGALGKVGDMLQRMRELAVQASNATNSKADRAALQSEVKQLTDEIDRVSKQTSFNGQKILDGSFAGALFQVGANSGDNVTLGALADTRASGLSSIMYSSTSTAIAVDASDTSISAFGSAIPAGGLTIQVGSGSAIDLGSIKAAGSGVERLGQVISAINNKTADTGVTAFLTKNDDGSYGLEFASSKLTNAVPPVPETVTFGGTTGFTVANTGFTPPTLTNATGTGQKGIDSVDVGTQSQAWVALKKIDSAIDQVNSARADLGALQSRFENAIANIDIQGENMSAARGRIVDADFAKETANLSRTQILQQAGTAMVAQANQLPQQVLKLLQG
;
A
#
# COMPACT_ATOMS: atom_id res chain seq x y z
N MET A 1 -69.46 -14.54 -57.98
CA MET A 1 -69.17 -14.39 -56.53
C MET A 1 -70.43 -14.80 -55.78
N ALA A 2 -70.36 -15.84 -54.95
CA ALA A 2 -71.54 -16.38 -54.26
C ALA A 2 -72.04 -15.39 -53.21
N SER A 3 -73.25 -14.86 -53.39
CA SER A 3 -73.89 -13.89 -52.49
C SER A 3 -74.53 -14.63 -51.31
N THR A 4 -73.77 -14.90 -50.25
CA THR A 4 -74.31 -15.42 -48.99
C THR A 4 -74.85 -14.27 -48.13
N ILE A 5 -76.14 -14.25 -47.83
CA ILE A 5 -76.81 -13.16 -47.08
C ILE A 5 -76.42 -13.15 -45.59
N ASN A 6 -76.17 -14.33 -45.01
CA ASN A 6 -75.94 -14.47 -43.57
C ASN A 6 -74.48 -14.28 -43.13
N THR A 7 -73.52 -14.27 -44.06
CA THR A 7 -72.09 -14.13 -43.73
C THR A 7 -71.44 -13.11 -44.65
N ASN A 8 -71.05 -11.97 -44.06
CA ASN A 8 -70.36 -10.90 -44.76
C ASN A 8 -68.85 -11.03 -44.54
N ILE A 9 -68.18 -11.71 -45.49
CA ILE A 9 -66.74 -11.97 -45.44
C ILE A 9 -65.94 -10.64 -45.53
N ALA A 10 -66.45 -9.62 -46.22
CA ALA A 10 -65.80 -8.32 -46.33
C ALA A 10 -65.81 -7.56 -44.98
N SER A 11 -66.93 -7.60 -44.24
CA SER A 11 -67.02 -7.01 -42.89
C SER A 11 -66.16 -7.79 -41.88
N LEU A 12 -66.16 -9.13 -41.92
CA LEU A 12 -65.28 -9.97 -41.09
C LEU A 12 -63.78 -9.71 -41.34
N ASN A 13 -63.38 -9.51 -42.60
CA ASN A 13 -62.01 -9.11 -42.94
C ASN A 13 -61.68 -7.70 -42.42
N ALA A 14 -62.59 -6.74 -42.60
CA ALA A 14 -62.40 -5.38 -42.12
C ALA A 14 -62.31 -5.31 -40.58
N GLN A 15 -63.14 -6.07 -39.86
CA GLN A 15 -63.10 -6.18 -38.40
C GLN A 15 -61.81 -6.85 -37.89
N ARG A 16 -61.32 -7.91 -38.56
CA ARG A 16 -60.02 -8.52 -38.24
C ARG A 16 -58.86 -7.53 -38.41
N ASN A 17 -58.83 -6.79 -39.52
CA ASN A 17 -57.80 -5.77 -39.77
C ASN A 17 -57.89 -4.59 -38.79
N LEU A 18 -59.10 -4.19 -38.40
CA LEU A 18 -59.33 -3.15 -37.38
C LEU A 18 -58.84 -3.62 -36.00
N GLY A 19 -59.14 -4.87 -35.60
CA GLY A 19 -58.65 -5.45 -34.36
C GLY A 19 -57.12 -5.55 -34.30
N MET A 20 -56.47 -5.94 -35.42
CA MET A 20 -55.01 -5.91 -35.52
C MET A 20 -54.43 -4.49 -35.43
N SER A 21 -55.07 -3.50 -36.06
CA SER A 21 -54.64 -2.10 -36.02
C SER A 21 -54.80 -1.49 -34.62
N ALA A 22 -55.87 -1.84 -33.91
CA ALA A 22 -56.11 -1.44 -32.52
C ALA A 22 -55.04 -2.02 -31.58
N ALA A 23 -54.70 -3.31 -31.72
CA ALA A 23 -53.63 -3.94 -30.96
C ALA A 23 -52.27 -3.28 -31.22
N SER A 24 -51.95 -2.99 -32.48
CA SER A 24 -50.71 -2.28 -32.84
C SER A 24 -50.65 -0.87 -32.27
N LEU A 25 -51.77 -0.14 -32.25
CA LEU A 25 -51.86 1.20 -31.65
C LEU A 25 -51.55 1.15 -30.15
N THR A 26 -52.11 0.18 -29.41
CA THR A 26 -51.83 0.00 -27.98
C THR A 26 -50.34 -0.25 -27.72
N THR A 27 -49.69 -1.08 -28.52
CA THR A 27 -48.23 -1.32 -28.39
C THR A 27 -47.43 -0.06 -28.70
N THR A 28 -47.75 0.68 -29.76
CA THR A 28 -47.04 1.93 -30.09
C THR A 28 -47.21 2.98 -29.00
N MET A 29 -48.42 3.11 -28.43
CA MET A 29 -48.67 4.00 -27.30
C MET A 29 -47.86 3.60 -26.06
N GLN A 30 -47.77 2.30 -25.76
CA GLN A 30 -46.94 1.79 -24.66
C GLN A 30 -45.46 2.08 -24.87
N ARG A 31 -44.93 1.91 -26.08
CA ARG A 31 -43.53 2.21 -26.42
C ARG A 31 -43.22 3.70 -26.39
N LEU A 32 -44.12 4.54 -26.90
CA LEU A 32 -43.96 6.00 -26.85
C LEU A 32 -44.02 6.53 -25.42
N SER A 33 -44.91 5.96 -24.59
CA SER A 33 -45.06 6.35 -23.18
C SER A 33 -43.89 5.88 -22.31
N SER A 34 -43.33 4.70 -22.57
CA SER A 34 -42.19 4.17 -21.80
C SER A 34 -40.83 4.63 -22.34
N GLY A 35 -40.76 5.07 -23.60
CA GLY A 35 -39.50 5.30 -24.31
C GLY A 35 -38.74 4.01 -24.66
N LEU A 36 -39.31 2.84 -24.37
CA LEU A 36 -38.66 1.54 -24.56
C LEU A 36 -39.37 0.75 -25.65
N ARG A 37 -38.60 0.23 -26.60
CA ARG A 37 -39.04 -0.75 -27.61
C ARG A 37 -39.39 -2.09 -26.97
N VAL A 38 -38.58 -2.53 -25.99
CA VAL A 38 -38.74 -3.80 -25.28
C VAL A 38 -39.17 -3.51 -23.84
N ASN A 39 -40.47 -3.56 -23.56
CA ASN A 39 -41.00 -3.28 -22.21
C ASN A 39 -41.36 -4.56 -21.45
N SER A 40 -41.64 -5.66 -22.16
CA SER A 40 -42.03 -6.94 -21.57
C SER A 40 -41.42 -8.12 -22.34
N ALA A 41 -41.41 -9.31 -21.73
CA ALA A 41 -40.93 -10.53 -22.37
C ALA A 41 -41.74 -10.92 -23.64
N LYS A 42 -42.95 -10.39 -23.79
CA LYS A 42 -43.76 -10.56 -25.00
C LYS A 42 -43.19 -9.81 -26.21
N ASP A 43 -42.50 -8.68 -25.98
CA ASP A 43 -41.99 -7.83 -27.04
C ASP A 43 -40.70 -8.42 -27.64
N ASP A 44 -39.79 -8.87 -26.79
CA ASP A 44 -38.56 -9.60 -27.16
C ASP A 44 -37.97 -10.29 -25.92
N ALA A 45 -38.19 -11.60 -25.77
CA ALA A 45 -37.70 -12.35 -24.62
C ALA A 45 -36.16 -12.42 -24.57
N ALA A 46 -35.49 -12.54 -25.72
CA ALA A 46 -34.03 -12.63 -25.78
C ALA A 46 -33.38 -11.26 -25.55
N GLY A 47 -33.92 -10.21 -26.17
CA GLY A 47 -33.50 -8.82 -25.98
C GLY A 47 -33.65 -8.37 -24.53
N LEU A 48 -34.77 -8.69 -23.89
CA LEU A 48 -35.00 -8.39 -22.47
C LEU A 48 -33.99 -9.12 -21.57
N ALA A 49 -33.75 -10.42 -21.79
CA ALA A 49 -32.81 -11.19 -20.98
C ALA A 49 -31.36 -10.68 -21.10
N ILE A 50 -30.94 -10.26 -22.31
CA ILE A 50 -29.62 -9.64 -22.51
C ILE A 50 -29.58 -8.27 -21.81
N ALA A 51 -30.61 -7.44 -21.99
CA ALA A 51 -30.68 -6.12 -21.37
C ALA A 51 -30.70 -6.16 -19.84
N GLU A 52 -31.37 -7.15 -19.24
CA GLU A 52 -31.35 -7.39 -17.80
C GLU A 52 -29.95 -7.77 -17.33
N ARG A 53 -29.25 -8.64 -18.06
CA ARG A 53 -27.84 -8.97 -17.75
C ARG A 53 -26.95 -7.74 -17.84
N MET A 54 -27.08 -6.95 -18.90
CA MET A 54 -26.35 -5.68 -19.05
C MET A 54 -26.67 -4.71 -17.91
N ASN A 55 -27.94 -4.64 -17.47
CA ASN A 55 -28.35 -3.83 -16.34
C ASN A 55 -27.74 -4.32 -15.01
N THR A 56 -27.67 -5.63 -14.79
CA THR A 56 -26.99 -6.19 -13.61
C THR A 56 -25.50 -5.87 -13.62
N GLN A 57 -24.85 -5.93 -14.78
CA GLN A 57 -23.45 -5.56 -14.91
C GLN A 57 -23.22 -4.07 -14.65
N VAL A 58 -24.04 -3.17 -15.22
CA VAL A 58 -23.95 -1.72 -14.95
C VAL A 58 -24.11 -1.42 -13.46
N LYS A 59 -25.08 -2.05 -12.78
CA LYS A 59 -25.26 -1.90 -11.33
C LYS A 59 -24.07 -2.46 -10.55
N GLY A 60 -23.51 -3.60 -10.98
CA GLY A 60 -22.30 -4.18 -10.40
C GLY A 60 -21.09 -3.26 -10.55
N LEU A 61 -20.88 -2.69 -11.73
CA LEU A 61 -19.82 -1.71 -12.01
C LEU A 61 -19.97 -0.44 -11.16
N ALA A 62 -21.19 0.06 -10.96
CA ALA A 62 -21.44 1.21 -10.09
C ALA A 62 -21.13 0.93 -8.59
N VAL A 63 -21.32 -0.30 -8.12
CA VAL A 63 -20.88 -0.71 -6.77
C VAL A 63 -19.36 -0.89 -6.74
N ALA A 64 -18.77 -1.47 -7.79
CA ALA A 64 -17.33 -1.65 -7.90
C ALA A 64 -16.57 -0.30 -7.88
N SER A 65 -17.08 0.73 -8.55
CA SER A 65 -16.53 2.09 -8.48
C SER A 65 -16.54 2.63 -7.05
N ARG A 66 -17.63 2.43 -6.29
CA ARG A 66 -17.69 2.81 -4.86
C ARG A 66 -16.68 2.02 -4.02
N ASN A 67 -16.59 0.70 -4.19
CA ASN A 67 -15.60 -0.11 -3.48
C ASN A 67 -14.15 0.32 -3.78
N ALA A 68 -13.86 0.71 -5.03
CA ALA A 68 -12.55 1.23 -5.40
C ALA A 68 -12.26 2.57 -4.71
N ASN A 69 -13.26 3.46 -4.60
CA ASN A 69 -13.14 4.70 -3.82
C ASN A 69 -12.94 4.45 -2.31
N ASP A 70 -13.57 3.42 -1.74
CA ASP A 70 -13.31 2.99 -0.36
C ASP A 70 -11.87 2.51 -0.20
N GLY A 71 -11.34 1.78 -1.20
CA GLY A 71 -9.93 1.37 -1.25
C GLY A 71 -8.97 2.56 -1.28
N ILE A 72 -9.27 3.60 -2.08
CA ILE A 72 -8.52 4.86 -2.09
C ILE A 72 -8.58 5.54 -0.72
N SER A 73 -9.75 5.60 -0.10
CA SER A 73 -9.95 6.24 1.21
C SER A 73 -9.16 5.54 2.32
N LEU A 74 -9.10 4.20 2.29
CA LEU A 74 -8.27 3.42 3.20
C LEU A 74 -6.78 3.73 2.96
N ALA A 75 -6.34 3.70 1.70
CA ALA A 75 -4.95 3.98 1.34
C ALA A 75 -4.51 5.40 1.75
N GLN A 76 -5.38 6.40 1.58
CA GLN A 76 -5.12 7.78 2.02
C GLN A 76 -5.06 7.92 3.54
N THR A 77 -5.90 7.19 4.28
CA THR A 77 -5.86 7.16 5.74
C THR A 77 -4.54 6.58 6.24
N ALA A 78 -4.08 5.48 5.63
CA ALA A 78 -2.79 4.89 5.92
C ALA A 78 -1.63 5.83 5.55
N GLU A 79 -1.64 6.40 4.35
CA GLU A 79 -0.60 7.31 3.85
C GLU A 79 -0.44 8.56 4.72
N GLY A 80 -1.55 9.16 5.16
CA GLY A 80 -1.53 10.33 6.04
C GLY A 80 -0.90 10.02 7.40
N ALA A 81 -1.22 8.87 7.99
CA ALA A 81 -0.61 8.42 9.23
C ALA A 81 0.88 8.09 9.05
N LEU A 82 1.26 7.42 7.96
CA LEU A 82 2.65 7.13 7.63
C LEU A 82 3.48 8.40 7.38
N GLY A 83 2.88 9.44 6.79
CA GLY A 83 3.51 10.75 6.67
C GLY A 83 3.90 11.32 8.03
N LYS A 84 3.01 11.24 9.04
CA LYS A 84 3.30 11.69 10.41
C LYS A 84 4.33 10.83 11.13
N VAL A 85 4.32 9.52 10.92
CA VAL A 85 5.39 8.65 11.39
C VAL A 85 6.72 9.05 10.76
N GLY A 86 6.75 9.33 9.45
CA GLY A 86 7.93 9.83 8.74
C GLY A 86 8.49 11.13 9.33
N ASP A 87 7.63 12.12 9.58
CA ASP A 87 8.03 13.40 10.19
C ASP A 87 8.67 13.19 11.58
N MET A 88 8.09 12.30 12.41
CA MET A 88 8.62 11.97 13.74
C MET A 88 9.96 11.24 13.66
N LEU A 89 10.12 10.30 12.72
CA LEU A 89 11.40 9.61 12.51
C LEU A 89 12.50 10.57 12.05
N GLN A 90 12.19 11.53 11.19
CA GLN A 90 13.13 12.57 10.80
C GLN A 90 13.57 13.39 12.01
N ARG A 91 12.63 13.76 12.89
CA ARG A 91 12.97 14.44 14.15
C ARG A 91 13.83 13.57 15.08
N MET A 92 13.50 12.28 15.24
CA MET A 92 14.32 11.34 16.01
C MET A 92 15.74 11.25 15.42
N ARG A 93 15.87 11.30 14.09
CA ARG A 93 17.17 11.29 13.41
C ARG A 93 17.98 12.54 13.73
N GLU A 94 17.37 13.73 13.72
CA GLU A 94 18.04 14.97 14.14
C GLU A 94 18.58 14.87 15.56
N LEU A 95 17.76 14.37 16.50
CA LEU A 95 18.15 14.19 17.89
C LEU A 95 19.30 13.17 18.04
N ALA A 96 19.26 12.07 17.28
CA ALA A 96 20.32 11.08 17.27
C ALA A 96 21.63 11.64 16.66
N VAL A 97 21.57 12.48 15.63
CA VAL A 97 22.75 13.19 15.10
C VAL A 97 23.31 14.14 16.16
N GLN A 98 22.45 14.89 16.84
CA GLN A 98 22.86 15.79 17.92
C GLN A 98 23.52 15.00 19.05
N ALA A 99 22.89 13.93 19.54
CA ALA A 99 23.42 13.09 20.62
C ALA A 99 24.76 12.40 20.25
N SER A 100 24.98 12.14 18.95
CA SER A 100 26.23 11.56 18.43
C SER A 100 27.44 12.50 18.52
N ASN A 101 27.23 13.80 18.76
CA ASN A 101 28.34 14.74 18.91
C ASN A 101 29.07 14.55 20.26
N ALA A 102 30.40 14.58 20.24
CA ALA A 102 31.25 14.32 21.40
C ALA A 102 31.18 15.44 22.46
N THR A 103 30.81 16.67 22.06
CA THR A 103 30.74 17.83 22.96
C THR A 103 29.53 17.81 23.90
N ASN A 104 28.54 16.94 23.67
CA ASN A 104 27.38 16.83 24.54
C ASN A 104 27.72 16.07 25.83
N SER A 105 27.24 16.59 26.96
CA SER A 105 27.38 15.93 28.25
C SER A 105 26.40 14.75 28.38
N LYS A 106 26.62 13.92 29.40
CA LYS A 106 25.68 12.83 29.77
C LYS A 106 24.28 13.35 30.11
N ALA A 107 24.20 14.52 30.74
CA ALA A 107 22.94 15.17 31.07
C ALA A 107 22.21 15.65 29.80
N ASP A 108 22.93 16.24 28.84
CA ASP A 108 22.34 16.67 27.56
C ASP A 108 21.79 15.49 26.77
N ARG A 109 22.56 14.38 26.71
CA ARG A 109 22.09 13.14 26.05
C ARG A 109 20.87 12.53 26.73
N ALA A 110 20.78 12.59 28.06
CA ALA A 110 19.60 12.13 28.79
C ALA A 110 18.35 12.98 28.48
N ALA A 111 18.52 14.29 28.30
CA ALA A 111 17.43 15.17 27.86
C ALA A 111 16.97 14.83 26.43
N LEU A 112 17.92 14.65 25.49
CA LEU A 112 17.62 14.21 24.12
C LEU A 112 16.91 12.85 24.10
N GLN A 113 17.36 11.90 24.94
CA GLN A 113 16.72 10.57 25.06
C GLN A 113 15.27 10.67 25.53
N SER A 114 14.95 11.64 26.38
CA SER A 114 13.57 11.85 26.84
C SER A 114 12.66 12.30 25.69
N GLU A 115 13.16 13.16 24.79
CA GLU A 115 12.42 13.57 23.58
C GLU A 115 12.29 12.41 22.58
N VAL A 116 13.35 11.64 22.36
CA VAL A 116 13.32 10.43 21.52
C VAL A 116 12.31 9.41 22.03
N LYS A 117 12.21 9.22 23.35
CA LYS A 117 11.22 8.34 23.96
C LYS A 117 9.78 8.83 23.71
N GLN A 118 9.51 10.13 23.89
CA GLN A 118 8.19 10.69 23.62
C GLN A 118 7.78 10.51 22.15
N LEU A 119 8.72 10.72 21.22
CA LEU A 119 8.47 10.49 19.80
C LEU A 119 8.20 9.01 19.49
N THR A 120 8.89 8.10 20.17
CA THR A 120 8.69 6.65 20.02
C THR A 120 7.31 6.22 20.53
N ASP A 121 6.92 6.70 21.72
CA ASP A 121 5.60 6.47 22.30
C ASP A 121 4.49 7.03 21.39
N GLU A 122 4.72 8.20 20.80
CA GLU A 122 3.78 8.84 19.88
C GLU A 122 3.66 8.10 18.54
N ILE A 123 4.77 7.59 17.98
CA ILE A 123 4.73 6.71 16.80
C ILE A 123 3.92 5.46 17.09
N ASP A 124 4.15 4.82 18.23
CA ASP A 124 3.40 3.62 18.65
C ASP A 124 1.91 3.94 18.87
N ARG A 125 1.58 5.11 19.43
CA ARG A 125 0.20 5.60 19.55
C ARG A 125 -0.45 5.77 18.18
N VAL A 126 0.20 6.46 17.23
CA VAL A 126 -0.33 6.68 15.88
C VAL A 126 -0.57 5.35 15.18
N SER A 127 0.37 4.41 15.25
CA SER A 127 0.23 3.07 14.68
C SER A 127 -0.98 2.31 15.25
N LYS A 128 -1.11 2.27 16.59
CA LYS A 128 -2.20 1.58 17.29
C LYS A 128 -3.56 2.28 17.16
N GLN A 129 -3.59 3.60 16.97
CA GLN A 129 -4.84 4.35 16.90
C GLN A 129 -5.38 4.47 15.48
N THR A 130 -4.53 4.43 14.45
CA THR A 130 -4.96 4.52 13.05
C THR A 130 -5.87 3.34 12.70
N SER A 131 -7.13 3.66 12.38
CA SER A 131 -8.15 2.68 12.02
C SER A 131 -8.98 3.17 10.87
N PHE A 132 -9.39 2.25 10.00
CA PHE A 132 -10.39 2.49 8.97
C PHE A 132 -11.57 1.55 9.21
N ASN A 133 -12.77 2.12 9.37
CA ASN A 133 -13.99 1.35 9.67
C ASN A 133 -13.85 0.37 10.85
N GLY A 134 -13.17 0.79 11.93
CA GLY A 134 -12.94 -0.02 13.14
C GLY A 134 -11.78 -1.03 13.05
N GLN A 135 -11.26 -1.30 11.85
CA GLN A 135 -10.11 -2.18 11.65
C GLN A 135 -8.80 -1.40 11.80
N LYS A 136 -7.85 -1.95 12.54
CA LYS A 136 -6.48 -1.41 12.63
C LYS A 136 -5.70 -1.79 11.38
N ILE A 137 -5.00 -0.81 10.81
CA ILE A 137 -4.38 -0.93 9.48
C ILE A 137 -2.85 -0.79 9.52
N LEU A 138 -2.28 -0.33 10.63
CA LEU A 138 -0.84 -0.04 10.76
C LEU A 138 -0.14 -0.78 11.91
N ASP A 139 -0.87 -1.60 12.67
CA ASP A 139 -0.37 -2.30 13.87
C ASP A 139 0.22 -3.69 13.58
N GLY A 140 0.40 -4.03 12.31
CA GLY A 140 0.84 -5.34 11.84
C GLY A 140 -0.23 -6.45 11.89
N SER A 141 -1.42 -6.20 12.44
CA SER A 141 -2.53 -7.18 12.44
C SER A 141 -3.25 -7.25 11.08
N PHE A 142 -3.08 -6.22 10.24
CA PHE A 142 -3.71 -6.13 8.94
C PHE A 142 -3.03 -7.06 7.93
N ALA A 143 -3.63 -8.23 7.71
CA ALA A 143 -3.13 -9.21 6.74
C ALA A 143 -3.38 -8.81 5.27
N GLY A 144 -4.26 -7.84 5.04
CA GLY A 144 -4.67 -7.39 3.71
C GLY A 144 -6.16 -7.14 3.62
N ALA A 145 -6.58 -6.53 2.52
CA ALA A 145 -7.99 -6.36 2.17
C ALA A 145 -8.18 -6.60 0.68
N LEU A 146 -9.28 -7.28 0.34
CA LEU A 146 -9.64 -7.55 -1.04
C LEU A 146 -10.79 -6.64 -1.45
N PHE A 147 -10.56 -5.79 -2.44
CA PHE A 147 -11.56 -4.87 -2.97
C PHE A 147 -12.08 -5.40 -4.30
N GLN A 148 -13.38 -5.63 -4.35
CA GLN A 148 -14.06 -6.02 -5.59
C GLN A 148 -14.23 -4.77 -6.47
N VAL A 149 -13.47 -4.72 -7.56
CA VAL A 149 -13.40 -3.58 -8.50
C VAL A 149 -13.97 -3.93 -9.89
N GLY A 150 -14.78 -4.99 -9.98
CA GLY A 150 -15.54 -5.31 -11.17
C GLY A 150 -16.86 -6.01 -10.86
N ALA A 151 -17.65 -6.26 -11.89
CA ALA A 151 -18.97 -6.88 -11.74
C ALA A 151 -18.92 -8.41 -11.60
N ASN A 152 -17.80 -9.07 -11.96
CA ASN A 152 -17.69 -10.54 -11.94
C ASN A 152 -16.81 -11.03 -10.80
N SER A 153 -17.03 -12.28 -10.38
CA SER A 153 -16.17 -12.92 -9.39
C SER A 153 -14.73 -13.01 -9.90
N GLY A 154 -13.77 -12.58 -9.09
CA GLY A 154 -12.35 -12.56 -9.43
C GLY A 154 -11.82 -11.19 -9.90
N ASP A 155 -12.70 -10.24 -10.23
CA ASP A 155 -12.32 -8.86 -10.59
C ASP A 155 -11.99 -8.04 -9.33
N ASN A 156 -10.86 -8.34 -8.70
CA ASN A 156 -10.46 -7.71 -7.45
C ASN A 156 -9.04 -7.10 -7.49
N VAL A 157 -8.86 -6.09 -6.65
CA VAL A 157 -7.57 -5.52 -6.31
C VAL A 157 -7.32 -5.87 -4.85
N THR A 158 -6.22 -6.59 -4.61
CA THR A 158 -5.80 -6.95 -3.26
C THR A 158 -4.81 -5.92 -2.74
N LEU A 159 -5.11 -5.37 -1.56
CA LEU A 159 -4.11 -4.79 -0.69
C LEU A 159 -3.44 -5.92 0.07
N GLY A 160 -2.13 -6.05 -0.11
CA GLY A 160 -1.33 -6.90 0.75
C GLY A 160 -1.30 -6.38 2.19
N ALA A 161 -0.61 -7.12 3.05
CA ALA A 161 -0.32 -6.65 4.40
C ALA A 161 0.39 -5.29 4.33
N LEU A 162 -0.09 -4.34 5.12
CA LEU A 162 0.59 -3.07 5.32
C LEU A 162 1.80 -3.28 6.25
N ALA A 163 2.82 -2.43 6.13
CA ALA A 163 3.96 -2.48 7.02
C ALA A 163 3.52 -2.27 8.48
N ASP A 164 4.03 -3.12 9.39
CA ASP A 164 3.87 -2.92 10.83
C ASP A 164 4.66 -1.68 11.24
N THR A 165 3.94 -0.64 11.68
CA THR A 165 4.56 0.62 12.10
C THR A 165 4.58 0.84 13.60
N ARG A 166 4.27 -0.19 14.39
CA ARG A 166 4.49 -0.14 15.83
C ARG A 166 5.97 0.07 16.10
N ALA A 167 6.29 0.67 17.25
CA ALA A 167 7.69 0.91 17.62
C ALA A 167 8.53 -0.39 17.62
N SER A 168 7.92 -1.55 17.88
CA SER A 168 8.59 -2.87 17.82
C SER A 168 8.70 -3.47 16.41
N GLY A 169 7.85 -3.07 15.47
CA GLY A 169 7.82 -3.57 14.09
C GLY A 169 8.58 -2.69 13.08
N LEU A 170 8.86 -1.44 13.46
CA LEU A 170 9.52 -0.45 12.62
C LEU A 170 11.05 -0.58 12.73
N SER A 171 11.73 -0.93 11.63
CA SER A 171 13.12 -1.37 11.55
C SER A 171 13.29 -2.88 11.70
N SER A 172 13.70 -3.52 10.60
CA SER A 172 14.01 -4.95 10.52
C SER A 172 15.48 -5.26 10.88
N ILE A 173 16.30 -4.22 10.99
CA ILE A 173 17.74 -4.32 11.22
C ILE A 173 18.03 -4.47 12.72
N MET A 174 18.79 -5.50 13.05
CA MET A 174 19.43 -5.64 14.37
C MET A 174 20.90 -5.28 14.21
N TYR A 175 21.37 -4.34 15.03
CA TYR A 175 22.77 -3.94 15.08
C TYR A 175 23.48 -4.69 16.20
N SER A 176 24.66 -5.22 15.91
CA SER A 176 25.55 -5.71 16.95
C SER A 176 26.37 -4.53 17.50
N SER A 177 26.05 -4.08 18.70
CA SER A 177 26.97 -3.35 19.56
C SER A 177 27.40 -4.26 20.71
N THR A 178 28.69 -4.24 21.05
CA THR A 178 29.18 -4.90 22.24
C THR A 178 29.94 -3.88 23.07
N SER A 179 29.51 -3.73 24.32
CA SER A 179 30.26 -2.99 25.32
C SER A 179 31.19 -3.97 26.00
N THR A 180 32.49 -3.75 25.87
CA THR A 180 33.46 -4.44 26.72
C THR A 180 33.74 -3.49 27.87
N ALA A 181 33.37 -3.89 29.09
CA ALA A 181 33.78 -3.17 30.27
C ALA A 181 35.31 -3.28 30.37
N ILE A 182 35.98 -2.25 29.89
CA ILE A 182 37.39 -2.01 30.17
C ILE A 182 37.36 -0.84 31.13
N ALA A 183 37.96 -1.02 32.30
CA ALA A 183 38.19 0.07 33.22
C ALA A 183 39.66 0.47 33.05
N VAL A 184 40.01 1.16 31.95
CA VAL A 184 41.33 1.82 31.92
C VAL A 184 41.19 3.07 32.76
N ASP A 185 41.66 3.02 34.00
CA ASP A 185 41.88 4.21 34.82
C ASP A 185 43.23 4.85 34.45
N ALA A 186 43.42 6.14 34.74
CA ALA A 186 44.72 6.80 34.64
C ALA A 186 45.79 6.15 35.54
N SER A 187 45.38 5.36 36.53
CA SER A 187 46.26 4.55 37.39
C SER A 187 46.48 3.11 36.91
N ASP A 188 45.82 2.69 35.82
CA ASP A 188 45.90 1.33 35.31
C ASP A 188 47.25 1.07 34.61
N THR A 189 48.01 0.11 35.13
CA THR A 189 49.31 -0.33 34.61
C THR A 189 49.21 -1.54 33.69
N SER A 190 47.98 -2.01 33.40
CA SER A 190 47.70 -3.15 32.54
C SER A 190 48.25 -2.96 31.12
N ILE A 191 48.27 -1.71 30.63
CA ILE A 191 48.96 -1.30 29.42
C ILE A 191 50.43 -1.10 29.77
N SER A 192 51.24 -2.14 29.62
CA SER A 192 52.67 -2.09 29.99
C SER A 192 53.60 -1.89 28.79
N ALA A 193 53.12 -2.14 27.56
CA ALA A 193 53.93 -2.07 26.34
C ALA A 193 53.75 -0.76 25.54
N PHE A 194 53.18 0.29 26.15
CA PHE A 194 52.91 1.56 25.45
C PHE A 194 54.17 2.24 24.90
N GLY A 195 55.36 1.99 25.47
CA GLY A 195 56.63 2.55 25.00
C GLY A 195 57.18 1.94 23.70
N SER A 196 56.61 0.84 23.20
CA SER A 196 57.04 0.19 21.95
C SER A 196 56.08 0.49 20.80
N ALA A 197 56.60 0.83 19.62
CA ALA A 197 55.74 1.01 18.44
C ALA A 197 55.13 -0.32 17.99
N ILE A 198 53.89 -0.28 17.48
CA ILE A 198 53.24 -1.42 16.85
C ILE A 198 53.46 -1.31 15.34
N PRO A 199 54.12 -2.29 14.69
CA PRO A 199 54.38 -2.24 13.25
C PRO A 199 53.09 -2.46 12.44
N ALA A 200 53.13 -2.09 11.15
CA ALA A 200 52.08 -2.43 10.20
C ALA A 200 51.85 -3.95 10.15
N GLY A 201 50.60 -4.39 10.05
CA GLY A 201 50.18 -5.79 10.18
C GLY A 201 50.16 -6.30 11.63
N GLY A 202 50.50 -5.44 12.60
CA GLY A 202 50.44 -5.74 14.02
C GLY A 202 49.00 -5.84 14.56
N LEU A 203 48.12 -4.95 14.09
CA LEU A 203 46.69 -4.94 14.42
C LEU A 203 45.86 -4.99 13.14
N THR A 204 44.96 -5.97 13.07
CA THR A 204 44.08 -6.14 11.91
C THR A 204 42.63 -6.33 12.34
N ILE A 205 41.69 -5.86 11.53
CA ILE A 205 40.26 -6.14 11.70
C ILE A 205 39.78 -6.96 10.52
N GLN A 206 39.12 -8.07 10.81
CA GLN A 206 38.48 -8.91 9.80
C GLN A 206 36.96 -8.89 10.01
N VAL A 207 36.24 -8.74 8.91
CA VAL A 207 34.77 -8.65 8.88
C VAL A 207 34.25 -9.86 8.10
N GLY A 208 33.62 -10.81 8.79
CA GLY A 208 33.18 -12.10 8.27
C GLY A 208 34.32 -12.88 7.59
N SER A 209 34.03 -13.43 6.40
CA SER A 209 35.02 -14.12 5.56
C SER A 209 35.91 -13.19 4.72
N GLY A 210 35.79 -11.87 4.90
CA GLY A 210 36.61 -10.88 4.20
C GLY A 210 38.10 -10.95 4.56
N SER A 211 38.94 -10.25 3.78
CA SER A 211 40.36 -10.12 4.10
C SER A 211 40.57 -9.27 5.36
N ALA A 212 41.57 -9.62 6.17
CA ALA A 212 41.96 -8.83 7.33
C ALA A 212 42.54 -7.48 6.87
N ILE A 213 41.96 -6.39 7.36
CA ILE A 213 42.37 -5.01 7.05
C ILE A 213 43.36 -4.56 8.11
N ASP A 214 44.53 -4.12 7.68
CA ASP A 214 45.56 -3.56 8.55
C ASP A 214 45.21 -2.15 9.02
N LEU A 215 45.36 -1.92 10.33
CA LEU A 215 45.18 -0.60 10.95
C LEU A 215 46.40 0.31 10.79
N GLY A 216 47.49 -0.22 10.22
CA GLY A 216 48.74 0.49 9.98
C GLY A 216 49.62 0.56 11.23
N SER A 217 50.75 1.26 11.12
CA SER A 217 51.69 1.40 12.23
C SER A 217 51.20 2.38 13.29
N ILE A 218 51.31 2.01 14.56
CA ILE A 218 51.03 2.89 15.70
C ILE A 218 52.35 3.23 16.39
N LYS A 219 52.64 4.52 16.56
CA LYS A 219 53.86 5.02 17.22
C LYS A 219 53.94 4.58 18.68
N ALA A 220 55.10 4.76 19.31
CA ALA A 220 55.20 4.68 20.77
C ALA A 220 54.34 5.77 21.42
N ALA A 221 53.77 5.49 22.59
CA ALA A 221 52.95 6.40 23.37
C ALA A 221 53.67 6.75 24.68
N GLY A 222 53.35 7.91 25.27
CA GLY A 222 53.90 8.35 26.56
C GLY A 222 53.11 7.82 27.77
N SER A 223 51.90 7.33 27.56
CA SER A 223 51.05 6.71 28.59
C SER A 223 50.13 5.64 28.02
N GLY A 224 49.57 4.79 28.89
CA GLY A 224 48.55 3.81 28.50
C GLY A 224 47.29 4.45 27.89
N VAL A 225 46.85 5.59 28.44
CA VAL A 225 45.69 6.35 27.93
C VAL A 225 45.96 6.88 26.52
N GLU A 226 47.18 7.38 26.25
CA GLU A 226 47.55 7.82 24.91
C GLU A 226 47.59 6.65 23.92
N ARG A 227 48.13 5.49 24.34
CA ARG A 227 48.11 4.26 23.52
C ARG A 227 46.68 3.88 23.14
N LEU A 228 45.76 3.93 24.09
CA LEU A 228 44.35 3.62 23.87
C LEU A 228 43.72 4.57 22.84
N GLY A 229 43.96 5.88 22.98
CA GLY A 229 43.48 6.88 22.02
C GLY A 229 44.05 6.70 20.62
N GLN A 230 45.33 6.31 20.50
CA GLN A 230 45.97 5.99 19.22
C GLN A 230 45.36 4.74 18.56
N VAL A 231 45.08 3.68 19.34
CA VAL A 231 44.42 2.45 18.84
C VAL A 231 43.01 2.77 18.35
N ILE A 232 42.21 3.51 19.13
CA ILE A 232 40.85 3.92 18.74
C ILE A 232 40.87 4.75 17.46
N SER A 233 41.84 5.67 17.35
CA SER A 233 42.01 6.48 16.15
C SER A 233 42.41 5.63 14.94
N ALA A 234 43.26 4.62 15.11
CA ALA A 234 43.62 3.69 14.05
C ALA A 234 42.41 2.87 13.57
N ILE A 235 41.55 2.40 14.48
CA ILE A 235 40.28 1.73 14.17
C ILE A 235 39.35 2.69 13.41
N ASN A 236 39.13 3.89 13.96
CA ASN A 236 38.19 4.85 13.39
C ASN A 236 38.63 5.38 12.01
N ASN A 237 39.94 5.51 11.75
CA ASN A 237 40.47 5.87 10.43
C ASN A 237 40.20 4.79 9.36
N LYS A 238 40.00 3.53 9.78
CA LYS A 238 39.65 2.41 8.90
C LYS A 238 38.15 2.06 8.95
N THR A 239 37.31 2.92 9.50
CA THR A 239 35.84 2.72 9.55
C THR A 239 35.23 2.56 8.17
N ALA A 240 35.69 3.30 7.16
CA ALA A 240 35.13 3.22 5.81
C ALA A 240 35.31 1.82 5.18
N ASP A 241 36.45 1.18 5.47
CA ASP A 241 36.82 -0.13 4.92
C ASP A 241 36.25 -1.28 5.77
N THR A 242 36.35 -1.17 7.10
CA THR A 242 35.96 -2.22 8.06
C THR A 242 34.50 -2.11 8.51
N GLY A 243 33.91 -0.93 8.46
CA GLY A 243 32.60 -0.62 9.04
C GLY A 243 32.54 -0.61 10.56
N VAL A 244 33.67 -0.82 11.25
CA VAL A 244 33.79 -0.85 12.72
C VAL A 244 34.20 0.52 13.24
N THR A 245 33.46 1.03 14.22
CA THR A 245 33.78 2.23 14.99
C THR A 245 34.04 1.86 16.44
N ALA A 246 34.98 2.57 17.05
CA ALA A 246 35.30 2.45 18.46
C ALA A 246 35.01 3.79 19.17
N PHE A 247 34.30 3.70 20.29
CA PHE A 247 33.93 4.82 21.14
C PHE A 247 34.62 4.72 22.48
N LEU A 248 35.05 5.86 23.00
CA LEU A 248 35.61 6.00 24.34
C LEU A 248 34.58 6.73 25.21
N THR A 249 34.11 6.09 26.27
CA THR A 249 33.20 6.69 27.24
C THR A 249 33.92 6.86 28.56
N LYS A 250 33.93 8.07 29.12
CA LYS A 250 34.45 8.30 30.47
C LYS A 250 33.32 8.03 31.46
N ASN A 251 33.56 7.11 32.40
CA ASN A 251 32.64 6.77 33.47
C ASN A 251 32.76 7.78 34.63
N ASP A 252 31.74 7.80 35.50
CA ASP A 252 31.67 8.72 36.64
C ASP A 252 32.74 8.41 37.71
N ASP A 253 33.31 7.20 37.68
CA ASP A 253 34.44 6.75 38.52
C ASP A 253 35.82 7.20 38.00
N GLY A 254 35.87 7.89 36.86
CA GLY A 254 37.11 8.34 36.23
C GLY A 254 37.72 7.35 35.23
N SER A 255 37.22 6.12 35.17
CA SER A 255 37.65 5.09 34.22
C SER A 255 37.15 5.36 32.80
N TYR A 256 37.82 4.78 31.82
CA TYR A 256 37.41 4.80 30.42
C TYR A 256 36.87 3.46 29.95
N GLY A 257 35.58 3.42 29.58
CA GLY A 257 34.96 2.31 28.86
C GLY A 257 35.18 2.40 27.36
N LEU A 258 35.33 1.24 26.71
CA LEU A 258 35.36 1.12 25.25
C LEU A 258 34.10 0.43 24.75
N GLU A 259 33.55 0.97 23.67
CA GLU A 259 32.45 0.34 22.98
C GLU A 259 32.76 0.22 21.49
N PHE A 260 32.44 -0.93 20.92
CA PHE A 260 32.61 -1.18 19.49
C PHE A 260 31.23 -1.35 18.85
N ALA A 261 31.00 -0.62 17.78
CA ALA A 261 29.84 -0.78 16.93
C ALA A 261 30.29 -1.14 15.51
N SER A 262 29.56 -2.01 14.83
CA SER A 262 29.82 -2.31 13.43
C SER A 262 28.59 -2.02 12.58
N SER A 263 28.75 -1.13 11.60
CA SER A 263 27.75 -0.88 10.56
C SER A 263 27.59 -2.04 9.58
N LYS A 264 28.56 -2.96 9.54
CA LYS A 264 28.60 -4.13 8.68
C LYS A 264 28.06 -5.38 9.37
N LEU A 265 27.69 -5.33 10.66
CA LEU A 265 26.99 -6.43 11.34
C LEU A 265 25.53 -6.03 11.53
N THR A 266 24.74 -6.40 10.53
CA THR A 266 23.29 -6.23 10.52
C THR A 266 22.65 -7.57 10.22
N ASN A 267 21.51 -7.87 10.82
CA ASN A 267 20.74 -9.06 10.45
C ASN A 267 19.82 -8.83 9.23
N ALA A 268 20.25 -7.98 8.30
CA ALA A 268 19.55 -7.72 7.05
C ALA A 268 19.72 -8.93 6.11
N VAL A 269 18.74 -9.17 5.23
CA VAL A 269 18.85 -10.09 4.10
C VAL A 269 19.31 -9.25 2.90
N PRO A 270 20.38 -9.56 2.13
CA PRO A 270 21.20 -10.79 1.99
C PRO A 270 22.26 -11.02 3.10
N PRO A 271 22.95 -12.18 3.19
CA PRO A 271 23.81 -12.54 4.32
C PRO A 271 24.93 -11.53 4.53
N VAL A 272 24.89 -10.91 5.69
CA VAL A 272 25.85 -9.94 6.19
C VAL A 272 26.92 -10.71 6.99
N PRO A 273 28.18 -10.26 7.05
CA PRO A 273 29.24 -10.94 7.80
C PRO A 273 28.83 -11.24 9.24
N GLU A 274 28.90 -12.53 9.62
CA GLU A 274 28.36 -13.04 10.89
C GLU A 274 29.19 -12.64 12.13
N THR A 275 30.47 -12.34 11.91
CA THR A 275 31.42 -12.01 12.99
C THR A 275 32.41 -10.93 12.56
N VAL A 276 32.77 -10.03 13.47
CA VAL A 276 33.99 -9.21 13.37
C VAL A 276 35.00 -9.74 14.37
N THR A 277 36.19 -10.06 13.87
CA THR A 277 37.31 -10.54 14.67
C THR A 277 38.46 -9.57 14.57
N PHE A 278 39.06 -9.27 15.71
CA PHE A 278 40.26 -8.47 15.81
C PHE A 278 41.46 -9.41 15.93
N GLY A 279 42.54 -9.13 15.20
CA GLY A 279 43.72 -9.97 15.12
C GLY A 279 44.98 -9.18 14.79
N GLY A 280 45.93 -9.85 14.12
CA GLY A 280 47.21 -9.28 13.71
C GLY A 280 48.39 -9.96 14.38
N THR A 281 49.60 -9.71 13.88
CA THR A 281 50.81 -10.44 14.28
C THR A 281 51.22 -10.14 15.73
N THR A 282 50.97 -8.92 16.21
CA THR A 282 51.21 -8.52 17.61
C THR A 282 49.98 -8.71 18.50
N GLY A 283 48.80 -8.88 17.89
CA GLY A 283 47.52 -9.10 18.56
C GLY A 283 47.01 -7.91 19.39
N PHE A 284 45.71 -7.88 19.63
CA PHE A 284 45.10 -6.99 20.64
C PHE A 284 45.22 -7.68 21.99
N THR A 285 46.25 -7.32 22.76
CA THR A 285 46.48 -7.84 24.11
C THR A 285 46.34 -6.70 25.11
N VAL A 286 45.98 -7.03 26.35
CA VAL A 286 45.89 -6.03 27.42
C VAL A 286 47.19 -5.24 27.57
N ALA A 287 48.35 -5.89 27.44
CA ALA A 287 49.65 -5.23 27.51
C ALA A 287 49.90 -4.21 26.39
N ASN A 288 49.46 -4.50 25.16
CA ASN A 288 49.74 -3.67 23.97
C ASN A 288 48.66 -2.60 23.72
N THR A 289 47.39 -2.96 23.89
CA THR A 289 46.24 -2.12 23.51
C THR A 289 45.33 -1.78 24.69
N GLY A 290 45.51 -2.40 25.86
CA GLY A 290 44.69 -2.16 27.06
C GLY A 290 43.38 -2.91 27.12
N PHE A 291 43.14 -3.79 26.15
CA PHE A 291 41.94 -4.61 26.14
C PHE A 291 42.19 -5.92 25.40
N THR A 292 41.41 -6.94 25.79
CA THR A 292 41.21 -8.12 24.95
C THR A 292 40.04 -7.82 24.04
N PRO A 293 40.18 -7.96 22.71
CA PRO A 293 39.14 -7.53 21.79
C PRO A 293 37.91 -8.42 21.93
N PRO A 294 36.70 -7.84 21.98
CA PRO A 294 35.49 -8.65 21.88
C PRO A 294 35.37 -9.23 20.48
N THR A 295 34.84 -10.45 20.37
CA THR A 295 34.30 -10.90 19.08
C THR A 295 32.91 -10.29 18.95
N LEU A 296 32.72 -9.42 17.95
CA LEU A 296 31.37 -8.94 17.64
C LEU A 296 30.69 -10.01 16.80
N THR A 297 29.49 -10.40 17.20
CA THR A 297 28.65 -11.38 16.48
C THR A 297 27.32 -10.74 16.15
N ASN A 298 26.68 -11.13 15.05
CA ASN A 298 25.33 -10.64 14.76
C ASN A 298 24.39 -10.81 15.97
N ALA A 299 23.56 -9.79 16.21
CA ALA A 299 22.50 -9.85 17.21
C ALA A 299 21.50 -10.98 16.86
N THR A 300 21.31 -11.95 17.77
CA THR A 300 20.53 -13.18 17.52
C THR A 300 19.13 -13.20 18.17
N GLY A 301 18.60 -12.07 18.66
CA GLY A 301 17.33 -12.02 19.40
C GLY A 301 16.22 -11.21 18.71
N THR A 302 15.00 -11.77 18.60
CA THR A 302 13.81 -11.08 18.05
C THR A 302 13.41 -9.80 18.79
N GLY A 303 13.81 -9.64 20.06
CA GLY A 303 13.52 -8.47 20.91
C GLY A 303 14.38 -7.23 20.65
N GLN A 304 15.31 -7.26 19.67
CA GLN A 304 16.13 -6.10 19.28
C GLN A 304 15.68 -5.46 17.96
N LYS A 305 14.62 -5.98 17.35
CA LYS A 305 13.92 -5.34 16.23
C LYS A 305 13.07 -4.19 16.75
N GLY A 306 12.89 -3.15 15.94
CA GLY A 306 12.11 -1.98 16.35
C GLY A 306 12.92 -0.75 16.78
N ILE A 307 12.24 0.39 16.73
CA ILE A 307 12.66 1.66 17.32
C ILE A 307 12.38 1.78 18.83
N ASP A 308 11.59 0.87 19.43
CA ASP A 308 11.29 0.86 20.88
C ASP A 308 12.56 0.75 21.76
N SER A 309 13.56 0.04 21.25
CA SER A 309 14.85 -0.14 21.92
C SER A 309 15.90 0.92 21.54
N VAL A 310 15.49 2.06 20.98
CA VAL A 310 16.41 3.14 20.61
C VAL A 310 16.86 3.91 21.85
N ASP A 311 18.18 3.98 22.02
CA ASP A 311 18.84 4.72 23.07
C ASP A 311 19.87 5.67 22.46
N VAL A 312 19.88 6.94 22.89
CA VAL A 312 20.85 7.97 22.52
C VAL A 312 21.63 8.49 23.73
N GLY A 313 21.53 7.81 24.88
CA GLY A 313 22.18 8.17 26.13
C GLY A 313 23.72 8.14 26.06
N THR A 314 24.28 7.31 25.17
CA THR A 314 25.71 7.27 24.87
C THR A 314 25.99 7.58 23.40
N GLN A 315 27.23 8.00 23.11
CA GLN A 315 27.64 8.31 21.73
C GLN A 315 27.55 7.07 20.81
N SER A 316 27.92 5.90 21.33
CA SER A 316 27.84 4.64 20.59
C SER A 316 26.39 4.28 20.27
N GLN A 317 25.51 4.29 21.28
CA GLN A 317 24.10 3.97 21.09
C GLN A 317 23.40 4.99 20.18
N ALA A 318 23.74 6.29 20.26
CA ALA A 318 23.23 7.30 19.33
C ALA A 318 23.60 7.01 17.87
N TRP A 319 24.78 6.44 17.63
CA TRP A 319 25.19 6.01 16.29
C TRP A 319 24.42 4.79 15.79
N VAL A 320 24.15 3.83 16.68
CA VAL A 320 23.27 2.68 16.39
C VAL A 320 21.83 3.14 16.13
N ALA A 321 21.34 4.09 16.92
CA ALA A 321 20.02 4.70 16.78
C ALA A 321 19.83 5.33 15.40
N LEU A 322 20.82 6.09 14.91
CA LEU A 322 20.76 6.70 13.57
C LEU A 322 20.45 5.68 12.49
N LYS A 323 21.12 4.53 12.55
CA LYS A 323 20.92 3.49 11.55
C LYS A 323 19.60 2.74 11.69
N LYS A 324 19.16 2.48 12.92
CA LYS A 324 17.82 1.92 13.17
C LYS A 324 16.72 2.84 12.62
N ILE A 325 16.88 4.15 12.84
CA ILE A 325 15.96 5.19 12.35
C ILE A 325 16.02 5.30 10.82
N ASP A 326 17.21 5.30 10.21
CA ASP A 326 17.35 5.29 8.74
C ASP A 326 16.60 4.08 8.12
N SER A 327 16.77 2.89 8.69
CA SER A 327 16.04 1.69 8.23
C SER A 327 14.52 1.79 8.46
N ALA A 328 14.09 2.41 9.56
CA ALA A 328 12.67 2.66 9.80
C ALA A 328 12.10 3.65 8.78
N ILE A 329 12.83 4.71 8.44
CA ILE A 329 12.46 5.68 7.39
C ILE A 329 12.34 4.97 6.04
N ASP A 330 13.29 4.10 5.68
CA ASP A 330 13.24 3.33 4.44
C ASP A 330 12.03 2.38 4.39
N GLN A 331 11.68 1.74 5.50
CA GLN A 331 10.49 0.89 5.62
C GLN A 331 9.20 1.71 5.45
N VAL A 332 9.11 2.89 6.08
CA VAL A 332 7.96 3.80 5.92
C VAL A 332 7.87 4.30 4.48
N ASN A 333 8.97 4.75 3.88
CA ASN A 333 8.98 5.23 2.50
C ASN A 333 8.59 4.13 1.50
N SER A 334 9.02 2.89 1.72
CA SER A 334 8.61 1.75 0.90
C SER A 334 7.10 1.49 1.02
N ALA A 335 6.56 1.49 2.25
CA ALA A 335 5.12 1.32 2.47
C ALA A 335 4.30 2.44 1.83
N ARG A 336 4.77 3.69 1.88
CA ARG A 336 4.13 4.84 1.22
C ARG A 336 4.17 4.73 -0.31
N ALA A 337 5.29 4.25 -0.86
CA ALA A 337 5.41 4.00 -2.29
C ALA A 337 4.41 2.92 -2.77
N ASP A 338 4.25 1.84 -2.01
CA ASP A 338 3.28 0.77 -2.30
C ASP A 338 1.83 1.29 -2.24
N LEU A 339 1.50 2.11 -1.24
CA LEU A 339 0.18 2.75 -1.14
C LEU A 339 -0.08 3.76 -2.27
N GLY A 340 0.94 4.49 -2.71
CA GLY A 340 0.85 5.39 -3.86
C GLY A 340 0.60 4.61 -5.16
N ALA A 341 1.35 3.53 -5.40
CA ALA A 341 1.15 2.66 -6.55
C ALA A 341 -0.27 2.05 -6.56
N LEU A 342 -0.75 1.66 -5.38
CA LEU A 342 -2.10 1.14 -5.20
C LEU A 342 -3.18 2.20 -5.49
N GLN A 343 -3.02 3.44 -5.03
CA GLN A 343 -3.94 4.54 -5.37
C GLN A 343 -4.06 4.71 -6.88
N SER A 344 -2.92 4.75 -7.60
CA SER A 344 -2.94 4.81 -9.06
C SER A 344 -3.58 3.57 -9.70
N ARG A 345 -3.44 2.38 -9.10
CA ARG A 345 -4.15 1.17 -9.59
C ARG A 345 -5.66 1.30 -9.43
N PHE A 346 -6.15 1.84 -8.31
CA PHE A 346 -7.58 2.07 -8.11
C PHE A 346 -8.13 3.17 -9.03
N GLU A 347 -7.41 4.27 -9.23
CA GLU A 347 -7.80 5.33 -10.17
C GLU A 347 -7.94 4.79 -11.59
N ASN A 348 -6.97 4.00 -12.05
CA ASN A 348 -7.05 3.34 -13.36
C ASN A 348 -8.18 2.31 -13.43
N ALA A 349 -8.44 1.57 -12.35
CA ALA A 349 -9.57 0.65 -12.28
C ALA A 349 -10.91 1.40 -12.39
N ILE A 350 -11.07 2.52 -11.69
CA ILE A 350 -12.28 3.37 -11.76
C ILE A 350 -12.49 3.87 -13.20
N ALA A 351 -11.46 4.42 -13.83
CA ALA A 351 -11.56 4.88 -15.22
C ALA A 351 -12.01 3.77 -16.17
N ASN A 352 -11.50 2.54 -16.01
CA ASN A 352 -11.93 1.39 -16.79
C ASN A 352 -13.38 0.95 -16.47
N ILE A 353 -13.76 0.93 -15.20
CA ILE A 353 -15.13 0.61 -14.75
C ILE A 353 -16.14 1.58 -15.36
N ASP A 354 -15.83 2.88 -15.36
CA ASP A 354 -16.70 3.92 -15.90
C ASP A 354 -16.87 3.77 -17.42
N ILE A 355 -15.77 3.52 -18.16
CA ILE A 355 -15.82 3.23 -19.61
C ILE A 355 -16.66 1.98 -19.89
N GLN A 356 -16.50 0.91 -19.10
CA GLN A 356 -17.31 -0.30 -19.26
C GLN A 356 -18.79 -0.05 -18.93
N GLY A 357 -19.06 0.74 -17.89
CA GLY A 357 -20.42 1.13 -17.50
C GLY A 357 -21.12 1.92 -18.58
N GLU A 358 -20.42 2.89 -19.19
CA GLU A 358 -20.92 3.68 -20.31
C GLU A 358 -21.20 2.81 -21.54
N ASN A 359 -20.23 1.99 -21.95
CA ASN A 359 -20.39 1.10 -23.10
C ASN A 359 -21.53 0.10 -22.91
N MET A 360 -21.68 -0.45 -21.71
CA MET A 360 -22.75 -1.38 -21.37
C MET A 360 -24.11 -0.69 -21.33
N SER A 361 -24.17 0.54 -20.80
CA SER A 361 -25.38 1.37 -20.81
C SER A 361 -25.80 1.73 -22.25
N ALA A 362 -24.85 2.12 -23.10
CA ALA A 362 -25.09 2.42 -24.51
C ALA A 362 -25.52 1.16 -25.30
N ALA A 363 -24.91 0.00 -25.02
CA ALA A 363 -25.32 -1.27 -25.61
C ALA A 363 -26.75 -1.66 -25.18
N ARG A 364 -27.09 -1.48 -23.90
CA ARG A 364 -28.44 -1.70 -23.39
C ARG A 364 -29.45 -0.76 -24.06
N GLY A 365 -29.12 0.52 -24.19
CA GLY A 365 -29.99 1.51 -24.85
C GLY A 365 -30.33 1.11 -26.29
N ARG A 366 -29.34 0.64 -27.07
CA ARG A 366 -29.59 0.12 -28.44
C ARG A 366 -30.53 -1.09 -28.49
N ILE A 367 -30.63 -1.86 -27.41
CA ILE A 367 -31.51 -3.03 -27.32
C ILE A 367 -32.91 -2.61 -26.87
N VAL A 368 -33.01 -1.80 -25.83
CA VAL A 368 -34.28 -1.56 -25.12
C VAL A 368 -34.95 -0.27 -25.56
N ASP A 369 -34.22 0.77 -25.94
CA ASP A 369 -34.79 2.09 -26.21
C ASP A 369 -35.55 2.11 -27.54
N ALA A 370 -36.63 2.90 -27.59
CA ALA A 370 -37.42 3.12 -28.79
C ALA A 370 -36.88 4.30 -29.60
N ASP A 371 -36.86 4.14 -30.92
CA ASP A 371 -36.67 5.26 -31.84
C ASP A 371 -37.99 6.05 -31.95
N PHE A 372 -38.03 7.23 -31.31
CA PHE A 372 -39.20 8.11 -31.30
C PHE A 372 -39.68 8.51 -32.69
N ALA A 373 -38.78 8.73 -33.65
CA ALA A 373 -39.16 9.13 -35.00
C ALA A 373 -39.92 7.99 -35.69
N LYS A 374 -39.40 6.76 -35.54
CA LYS A 374 -40.06 5.56 -36.08
C LYS A 374 -41.40 5.29 -35.41
N GLU A 375 -41.49 5.39 -34.08
CA GLU A 375 -42.74 5.09 -33.39
C GLU A 375 -43.81 6.18 -33.57
N THR A 376 -43.42 7.44 -33.75
CA THR A 376 -44.37 8.50 -34.13
C THR A 376 -44.93 8.28 -35.53
N ALA A 377 -44.11 7.83 -36.49
CA ALA A 377 -44.57 7.47 -37.83
C ALA A 377 -45.52 6.25 -37.79
N ASN A 378 -45.21 5.24 -36.97
CA ASN A 378 -46.09 4.09 -36.76
C ASN A 378 -47.41 4.49 -36.08
N LEU A 379 -47.36 5.39 -35.10
CA LEU A 379 -48.53 5.92 -34.42
C LEU A 379 -49.48 6.58 -35.43
N SER A 380 -48.94 7.51 -36.23
CA SER A 380 -49.71 8.17 -37.29
C SER A 380 -50.31 7.16 -38.29
N ARG A 381 -49.51 6.18 -38.76
CA ARG A 381 -50.01 5.12 -39.65
C ARG A 381 -51.16 4.31 -39.01
N THR A 382 -51.00 3.88 -37.76
CA THR A 382 -52.02 3.07 -37.06
C THR A 382 -53.29 3.85 -36.75
N GLN A 383 -53.19 5.14 -36.44
CA GLN A 383 -54.36 6.03 -36.30
C GLN A 383 -55.12 6.19 -37.62
N ILE A 384 -54.41 6.40 -38.73
CA ILE A 384 -55.02 6.49 -40.07
C ILE A 384 -55.68 5.17 -40.45
N LEU A 385 -55.02 4.03 -40.20
CA LEU A 385 -55.59 2.69 -40.46
C LEU A 385 -56.81 2.39 -39.59
N GLN A 386 -56.83 2.87 -38.34
CA GLN A 386 -57.99 2.72 -37.46
C GLN A 386 -59.19 3.53 -37.98
N GLN A 387 -58.97 4.78 -38.40
CA GLN A 387 -60.01 5.63 -38.99
C GLN A 387 -60.52 5.07 -40.34
N ALA A 388 -59.61 4.57 -41.19
CA ALA A 388 -59.97 3.93 -42.44
C ALA A 388 -60.71 2.59 -42.20
N GLY A 389 -60.28 1.81 -41.20
CA GLY A 389 -60.89 0.54 -40.82
C GLY A 389 -62.33 0.71 -40.33
N THR A 390 -62.61 1.72 -39.49
CA THR A 390 -63.97 2.01 -39.03
C THR A 390 -64.88 2.44 -40.17
N ALA A 391 -64.37 3.27 -41.10
CA ALA A 391 -65.09 3.67 -42.30
C ALA A 391 -65.37 2.47 -43.25
N MET A 392 -64.41 1.56 -43.42
CA MET A 392 -64.56 0.36 -44.24
C MET A 392 -65.51 -0.67 -43.63
N VAL A 393 -65.51 -0.84 -42.30
CA VAL A 393 -66.51 -1.68 -41.60
C VAL A 393 -67.91 -1.08 -41.78
N ALA A 394 -68.05 0.24 -41.64
CA ALA A 394 -69.31 0.93 -41.87
C ALA A 394 -69.82 0.74 -43.31
N GLN A 395 -68.95 0.88 -44.32
CA GLN A 395 -69.27 0.65 -45.73
C GLN A 395 -69.60 -0.82 -46.03
N ALA A 396 -68.81 -1.76 -45.48
CA ALA A 396 -69.02 -3.19 -45.68
C ALA A 396 -70.34 -3.67 -45.06
N ASN A 397 -70.79 -3.06 -43.97
CA ASN A 397 -72.08 -3.35 -43.33
C ASN A 397 -73.29 -2.82 -44.14
N GLN A 398 -73.09 -1.87 -45.04
CA GLN A 398 -74.15 -1.35 -45.93
C GLN A 398 -74.35 -2.20 -47.19
N LEU A 399 -73.35 -2.97 -47.64
CA LEU A 399 -73.43 -3.84 -48.83
C LEU A 399 -74.61 -4.83 -48.80
N PRO A 400 -74.87 -5.57 -47.70
CA PRO A 400 -76.01 -6.48 -47.61
C PRO A 400 -77.37 -5.75 -47.65
N GLN A 401 -77.42 -4.50 -47.18
CA GLN A 401 -78.65 -3.69 -47.21
C GLN A 401 -78.99 -3.22 -48.64
N GLN A 402 -77.98 -3.00 -49.49
CA GLN A 402 -78.18 -2.72 -50.91
C GLN A 402 -78.72 -3.95 -51.66
N VAL A 403 -78.30 -5.16 -51.29
CA VAL A 403 -78.82 -6.41 -51.85
C VAL A 403 -80.27 -6.65 -51.44
N LEU A 404 -80.66 -6.35 -50.19
CA LEU A 404 -82.06 -6.42 -49.74
C LEU A 404 -82.97 -5.44 -50.50
N LYS A 405 -82.47 -4.24 -50.83
CA LYS A 405 -83.20 -3.27 -51.66
C LYS A 405 -83.40 -3.76 -53.10
N LEU A 406 -82.49 -4.57 -53.63
CA LEU A 406 -82.58 -5.15 -54.98
C LEU A 406 -83.50 -6.38 -55.06
N LEU A 407 -83.86 -6.97 -53.91
CA LEU A 407 -84.79 -8.11 -53.79
C LEU A 407 -86.22 -7.66 -53.43
N GLN A 408 -86.41 -6.39 -53.04
CA GLN A 408 -87.69 -5.79 -52.65
C GLN A 408 -88.29 -4.86 -53.73
N GLY A 409 -87.58 -4.64 -54.85
CA GLY A 409 -88.09 -3.96 -56.04
C GLY A 409 -87.87 -4.85 -57.24
#